data_AF-A0A1V6H682-F1
#
_entry.id   AF-A0A1V6H682-F1
#
_cell.length_a   1.000
_cell.length_b   1.000
_cell.length_c   1.000
_cell.angle_alpha   90.00
_cell.angle_beta   90.00
_cell.angle_gamma   90.00
#
_symmetry.space_group_name_H-M   'P 1'
#
loop_
_entity.id
_entity.type
_entity.pdbx_description
1 polymer ?
#
loop_
_entity_poly.entity_id
_entity_poly.type
_entity_poly.pdbx_seq_one_letter_code
_entity_poly.pdbx_strand_id
1 'polypeptide(L)'
;MLRHLEIRNYALIEHLEIDFSNGFSVMTGETGAGKSIIMGALSLVLGQRADAKSIQEGYTKCVVETTFDLSFYHLEEFFEEADIDFEKQCIIRREVHANSKSRAFINDTPVTLQQLKSLTEKLIDIHSQHESLLLSESSFQLDIVDSVAATKSELAHYQEVYKQFKDTKKAYEELSAKAEQWKSERDYDQFQFNQLNEAGLSENEQTELETELDLLNHTEEVKTELSAIVTYLDGDETGIQPQLTKALQAVNRIDKFLPAETHAHDRIESALIDLKDLTKELSEKLYDTDFNPERKQFVEDRLNTIYTLQQKHHVATIAELLELYHNLEEKLLQIEAFDNELGELQKQIDKLLQQLNEAADQLTQKRKNVLTFIEQELIDKLTSLGISNARILVELTPTENFLPSGKDHVDFLFAANKNATPQPIANVASGGEMSRLMLSIKSLLINTSGLPTIIFDEIDTGVSGEIAHKMGEIMRQISNNTQVIAITHLPQIAAKGTAHYKVFKQDNEKTTQTHIVLLKPQERLLEIAEMLSGKNPSQAAIDNAAELIKNSKQ
;
A
#
# COMPACT_ATOMS: atom_id res chain seq x y z
N MET A 1 -3.57 31.97 9.16
CA MET A 1 -4.35 33.13 8.68
C MET A 1 -3.49 33.94 7.74
N LEU A 2 -4.06 34.44 6.64
CA LEU A 2 -3.38 35.32 5.69
C LEU A 2 -3.13 36.69 6.34
N ARG A 3 -1.87 37.12 6.39
CA ARG A 3 -1.47 38.39 6.99
C ARG A 3 -1.09 39.42 5.96
N HIS A 4 -0.35 39.00 4.94
CA HIS A 4 0.26 39.90 3.97
C HIS A 4 0.21 39.32 2.57
N LEU A 5 0.04 40.17 1.56
CA LEU A 5 0.16 39.84 0.14
C LEU A 5 0.94 40.94 -0.56
N GLU A 6 2.01 40.53 -1.23
CA GLU A 6 2.82 41.36 -2.10
C GLU A 6 2.74 40.82 -3.54
N ILE A 7 2.49 41.70 -4.50
CA ILE A 7 2.41 41.37 -5.91
C ILE A 7 3.31 42.33 -6.69
N ARG A 8 4.19 41.76 -7.52
CA ARG A 8 5.10 42.50 -8.42
C ARG A 8 4.94 42.04 -9.86
N ASN A 9 4.76 42.99 -10.77
CA ASN A 9 4.71 42.83 -12.22
C ASN A 9 3.69 41.79 -12.74
N TYR A 10 2.50 41.73 -12.14
CA TYR A 10 1.44 40.78 -12.49
C TYR A 10 0.25 41.49 -13.13
N ALA A 11 -0.05 41.17 -14.40
CA ALA A 11 -1.10 41.79 -15.20
C ALA A 11 -1.03 43.34 -15.18
N LEU A 12 -1.99 44.01 -14.51
CA LEU A 12 -2.05 45.47 -14.36
C LEU A 12 -1.44 45.98 -13.04
N ILE A 13 -0.75 45.11 -12.30
CA ILE A 13 -0.11 45.43 -11.02
C ILE A 13 1.40 45.47 -11.22
N GLU A 14 1.98 46.66 -11.12
CA GLU A 14 3.43 46.83 -11.07
C GLU A 14 3.97 46.49 -9.68
N HIS A 15 3.37 47.08 -8.65
CA HIS A 15 3.65 46.79 -7.25
C HIS A 15 2.39 47.02 -6.41
N LEU A 16 2.03 46.05 -5.59
CA LEU A 16 0.90 46.12 -4.68
C LEU A 16 1.24 45.36 -3.40
N GLU A 17 0.86 45.96 -2.28
CA GLU A 17 1.13 45.46 -0.94
C GLU A 17 -0.15 45.63 -0.10
N ILE A 18 -0.59 44.56 0.57
CA ILE A 18 -1.79 44.58 1.42
C ILE A 18 -1.51 43.82 2.72
N ASP A 19 -1.82 44.48 3.83
CA ASP A 19 -1.99 43.83 5.12
C ASP A 19 -3.47 43.46 5.34
N PHE A 20 -3.72 42.16 5.58
CA PHE A 20 -5.05 41.64 5.82
C PHE A 20 -5.41 41.63 7.31
N SER A 21 -6.54 42.25 7.62
CA SER A 21 -7.22 42.14 8.92
C SER A 21 -7.79 40.74 9.17
N ASN A 22 -7.82 40.37 10.45
CA ASN A 22 -8.56 39.19 10.93
C ASN A 22 -10.07 39.43 10.90
N GLY A 23 -10.84 38.35 11.06
CA GLY A 23 -12.31 38.39 11.07
C GLY A 23 -12.88 38.59 9.67
N PHE A 24 -13.93 39.41 9.54
CA PHE A 24 -14.61 39.61 8.26
C PHE A 24 -14.03 40.81 7.50
N SER A 25 -13.39 40.57 6.38
CA SER A 25 -12.91 41.56 5.43
C SER A 25 -13.77 41.55 4.17
N VAL A 26 -14.03 42.72 3.58
CA VAL A 26 -14.74 42.85 2.31
C VAL A 26 -13.87 43.56 1.29
N MET A 27 -13.93 43.13 0.04
CA MET A 27 -13.21 43.72 -1.09
C MET A 27 -14.22 44.17 -2.16
N THR A 28 -14.30 45.48 -2.40
CA THR A 28 -15.17 46.12 -3.42
C THR A 28 -14.33 46.80 -4.49
N GLY A 29 -14.98 47.29 -5.55
CA GLY A 29 -14.30 47.94 -6.67
C GLY A 29 -14.85 47.53 -8.03
N GLU A 30 -14.31 48.16 -9.09
CA GLU A 30 -14.72 47.96 -10.48
C GLU A 30 -14.67 46.48 -10.88
N THR A 31 -15.79 45.97 -11.38
CA THR A 31 -15.94 44.61 -11.91
C THR A 31 -15.09 44.42 -13.16
N GLY A 32 -14.51 43.22 -13.32
CA GLY A 32 -13.92 42.78 -14.59
C GLY A 32 -12.42 43.06 -14.82
N ALA A 33 -11.66 43.55 -13.83
CA ALA A 33 -10.19 43.50 -13.91
C ALA A 33 -9.48 43.54 -12.56
N GLY A 34 -9.80 44.46 -11.65
CA GLY A 34 -8.99 44.64 -10.43
C GLY A 34 -9.05 43.47 -9.45
N LYS A 35 -10.26 43.06 -9.05
CA LYS A 35 -10.48 41.99 -8.05
C LYS A 35 -10.04 40.61 -8.56
N SER A 36 -10.40 40.28 -9.81
CA SER A 36 -10.01 39.03 -10.46
C SER A 36 -8.49 38.94 -10.69
N ILE A 37 -7.80 40.07 -10.92
CA ILE A 37 -6.33 40.08 -11.00
C ILE A 37 -5.71 39.73 -9.64
N ILE A 38 -6.21 40.30 -8.53
CA ILE A 38 -5.73 39.97 -7.18
C ILE A 38 -5.99 38.48 -6.87
N MET A 39 -7.17 37.96 -7.20
CA MET A 39 -7.49 36.54 -7.01
C MET A 39 -6.63 35.63 -7.88
N GLY A 40 -6.33 36.02 -9.12
CA GLY A 40 -5.40 35.30 -9.98
C GLY A 40 -3.98 35.26 -9.40
N ALA A 41 -3.51 36.39 -8.86
CA ALA A 41 -2.20 36.45 -8.19
C ALA A 41 -2.17 35.58 -6.93
N LEU A 42 -3.21 35.62 -6.11
CA LEU A 42 -3.30 34.76 -4.92
C LEU A 42 -3.33 33.28 -5.32
N SER A 43 -4.14 32.93 -6.33
CA SER A 43 -4.21 31.57 -6.88
C SER A 43 -2.85 31.04 -7.35
N LEU A 44 -2.00 31.91 -7.90
CA LEU A 44 -0.65 31.58 -8.33
C LEU A 44 0.24 31.15 -7.15
N VAL A 45 0.15 31.83 -6.00
CA VAL A 45 0.84 31.43 -4.76
C VAL A 45 0.24 30.18 -4.12
N LEU A 46 -1.04 29.90 -4.37
CA LEU A 46 -1.72 28.66 -3.95
C LEU A 46 -1.42 27.45 -4.85
N GLY A 47 -0.42 27.56 -5.72
CA GLY A 47 0.06 26.44 -6.54
C GLY A 47 -0.75 26.16 -7.80
N GLN A 48 -1.63 27.08 -8.23
CA GLN A 48 -2.25 26.99 -9.56
C GLN A 48 -1.22 27.16 -10.68
N ARG A 49 -1.56 26.67 -11.87
CA ARG A 49 -0.65 26.77 -13.04
C ARG A 49 -0.43 28.23 -13.42
N ALA A 50 0.84 28.59 -13.61
CA ALA A 50 1.23 29.90 -14.09
C ALA A 50 1.10 30.00 -15.61
N ASP A 51 0.51 31.08 -16.12
CA ASP A 51 0.58 31.46 -17.52
C ASP A 51 1.58 32.61 -17.68
N ALA A 52 2.54 32.50 -18.61
CA ALA A 52 3.49 33.58 -18.90
C ALA A 52 2.79 34.88 -19.37
N LYS A 53 1.56 34.78 -19.88
CA LYS A 53 0.71 35.94 -20.21
C LYS A 53 0.28 36.76 -19.00
N SER A 54 0.44 36.23 -17.79
CA SER A 54 0.15 36.95 -16.55
C SER A 54 1.25 37.95 -16.17
N ILE A 55 2.42 37.90 -16.80
CA ILE A 55 3.51 38.86 -16.56
C ILE A 55 3.15 40.17 -17.27
N GLN A 56 3.28 41.28 -16.55
CA GLN A 56 3.07 42.61 -17.11
C GLN A 56 4.04 42.88 -18.27
N GLU A 57 3.53 43.49 -19.34
CA GLU A 57 4.35 43.83 -20.51
C GLU A 57 5.58 44.68 -20.12
N GLY A 58 6.74 44.34 -20.68
CA GLY A 58 8.01 45.02 -20.38
C GLY A 58 8.82 44.42 -19.23
N TYR A 59 8.25 43.48 -18.46
CA TYR A 59 8.95 42.79 -17.38
C TYR A 59 9.36 41.37 -17.76
N THR A 60 10.46 40.89 -17.18
CA THR A 60 11.00 39.54 -17.42
C THR A 60 10.59 38.52 -16.36
N LYS A 61 10.06 38.99 -15.23
CA LYS A 61 9.54 38.16 -14.13
C LYS A 61 8.39 38.84 -13.39
N CYS A 62 7.45 38.04 -12.89
CA CYS A 62 6.49 38.44 -11.87
C CYS A 62 6.75 37.66 -10.57
N VAL A 63 6.43 38.27 -9.44
CA VAL A 63 6.60 37.69 -8.10
C VAL A 63 5.33 37.92 -7.32
N VAL A 64 4.80 36.86 -6.71
CA VAL A 64 3.73 36.96 -5.71
C VAL A 64 4.24 36.33 -4.43
N GLU A 65 4.12 37.05 -3.32
CA GLU A 65 4.56 36.62 -2.00
C GLU A 65 3.44 36.82 -1.00
N THR A 66 3.23 35.85 -0.12
CA THR A 66 2.26 35.97 0.98
C THR A 66 2.88 35.55 2.30
N THR A 67 2.40 36.16 3.37
CA THR A 67 2.76 35.76 4.74
C THR A 67 1.55 35.20 5.44
N PHE A 68 1.72 34.02 6.03
CA PHE A 68 0.73 33.34 6.85
C PHE A 68 1.18 33.28 8.31
N ASP A 69 0.25 33.55 9.21
CA ASP A 69 0.40 33.23 10.63
C ASP A 69 -0.08 31.80 10.86
N LEU A 70 0.86 30.89 11.13
CA LEU A 70 0.66 29.46 11.38
C LEU A 70 0.42 29.12 12.86
N SER A 71 0.33 30.09 13.77
CA SER A 71 0.27 29.84 15.22
C SER A 71 -0.90 28.96 15.69
N PHE A 72 -1.96 28.87 14.88
CA PHE A 72 -3.17 28.09 15.16
C PHE A 72 -3.25 26.78 14.35
N TYR A 73 -2.20 26.43 13.61
CA TYR A 73 -2.16 25.22 12.81
C TYR A 73 -1.23 24.19 13.44
N HIS A 74 -1.57 22.91 13.26
CA HIS A 74 -0.73 21.77 13.62
C HIS A 74 -0.08 21.21 12.34
N LEU A 75 0.89 21.94 11.80
CA LEU A 75 1.54 21.62 10.51
C LEU A 75 3.00 21.18 10.66
N GLU A 76 3.49 21.03 11.88
CA GLU A 76 4.88 20.68 12.17
C GLU A 76 5.32 19.41 11.42
N GLU A 77 4.49 18.36 11.45
CA GLU A 77 4.75 17.09 10.75
C GLU A 77 4.89 17.28 9.23
N PHE A 78 4.07 18.13 8.61
CA PHE A 78 4.18 18.41 7.17
C PHE A 78 5.52 19.06 6.82
N PHE A 79 5.99 20.00 7.65
CA PHE A 79 7.26 20.69 7.43
C PHE A 79 8.46 19.74 7.64
N GLU A 80 8.38 18.86 8.64
CA GLU A 80 9.38 17.81 8.88
C GLU A 80 9.46 16.82 7.71
N GLU A 81 8.32 16.30 7.25
CA GLU A 81 8.25 15.39 6.09
C GLU A 81 8.75 16.03 4.79
N ALA A 82 8.53 17.34 4.63
CA ALA A 82 8.93 18.09 3.44
C ALA A 82 10.39 18.58 3.48
N ASP A 83 11.11 18.37 4.59
CA ASP A 83 12.46 18.91 4.84
C ASP A 83 12.51 20.45 4.74
N ILE A 84 11.53 21.13 5.38
CA ILE A 84 11.40 22.59 5.42
C ILE A 84 11.37 23.06 6.87
N ASP A 85 12.10 24.13 7.18
CA ASP A 85 12.08 24.74 8.52
C ASP A 85 10.69 25.29 8.86
N PHE A 86 10.12 24.80 9.97
CA PHE A 86 8.85 25.27 10.49
C PHE A 86 9.02 26.58 11.25
N GLU A 87 8.25 27.58 10.84
CA GLU A 87 8.13 28.86 11.54
C GLU A 87 6.66 29.25 11.72
N LYS A 88 6.35 29.94 12.81
CA LYS A 88 5.00 30.47 13.07
C LYS A 88 4.58 31.50 12.03
N GLN A 89 5.51 32.21 11.43
CA GLN A 89 5.26 33.02 10.25
C GLN A 89 5.79 32.26 9.05
N CYS A 90 4.91 31.89 8.13
CA CYS A 90 5.27 31.18 6.92
C CYS A 90 5.20 32.13 5.73
N ILE A 91 6.30 32.24 5.00
CA ILE A 91 6.39 33.07 3.79
C ILE A 91 6.33 32.14 2.58
N ILE A 92 5.35 32.36 1.72
CA ILE A 92 5.18 31.60 0.49
C ILE A 92 5.41 32.55 -0.68
N ARG A 93 6.41 32.24 -1.51
CA ARG A 93 6.76 33.04 -2.69
C ARG A 93 6.68 32.22 -3.96
N ARG A 94 6.01 32.76 -4.98
CA ARG A 94 5.96 32.20 -6.33
C ARG A 94 6.58 33.20 -7.33
N GLU A 95 7.55 32.73 -8.09
CA GLU A 95 8.17 33.48 -9.18
C GLU A 95 7.81 32.85 -10.53
N VAL A 96 7.45 33.68 -11.51
CA VAL A 96 7.20 33.24 -12.89
C VAL A 96 8.02 34.10 -13.83
N HIS A 97 8.77 33.45 -14.73
CA HIS A 97 9.62 34.10 -15.72
C HIS A 97 8.99 34.07 -17.11
N ALA A 98 9.35 35.05 -17.94
CA ALA A 98 8.85 35.15 -19.32
C ALA A 98 9.22 33.94 -20.22
N ASN A 99 10.22 33.14 -19.82
CA ASN A 99 10.57 31.88 -20.47
C ASN A 99 9.75 30.67 -19.98
N SER A 100 8.61 30.91 -19.33
CA SER A 100 7.71 29.92 -18.74
C SER A 100 8.33 29.06 -17.61
N LYS A 101 9.52 29.41 -17.11
CA LYS A 101 10.04 28.83 -15.87
C LYS A 101 9.33 29.43 -14.68
N SER A 102 8.96 28.58 -13.72
CA SER A 102 8.36 29.02 -12.46
C SER A 102 9.05 28.34 -11.28
N ARG A 103 9.20 29.09 -10.19
CA ARG A 103 9.83 28.66 -8.95
C ARG A 103 8.89 28.95 -7.78
N ALA A 104 8.83 28.04 -6.82
CA ALA A 104 8.11 28.23 -5.56
C ALA A 104 9.09 28.11 -4.40
N PHE A 105 8.82 28.88 -3.36
CA PHE A 105 9.57 28.89 -2.12
C PHE A 105 8.61 28.88 -0.94
N ILE A 106 8.97 28.16 0.11
CA ILE A 106 8.34 28.23 1.44
C ILE A 106 9.47 28.50 2.43
N ASN A 107 9.39 29.60 3.18
CA ASN A 107 10.45 30.04 4.11
C ASN A 107 11.83 30.08 3.46
N ASP A 108 11.92 30.69 2.27
CA ASP A 108 13.11 30.75 1.41
C ASP A 108 13.68 29.41 0.91
N THR A 109 13.12 28.27 1.32
CA THR A 109 13.46 26.94 0.81
C THR A 109 12.73 26.67 -0.51
N PRO A 110 13.43 26.26 -1.59
CA PRO A 110 12.80 25.96 -2.87
C PRO A 110 11.98 24.66 -2.78
N VAL A 111 10.73 24.70 -3.25
CA VAL A 111 9.80 23.57 -3.17
C VAL A 111 9.18 23.21 -4.51
N THR A 112 8.68 21.97 -4.61
CA THR A 112 7.88 21.53 -5.75
C THR A 112 6.49 22.17 -5.72
N LEU A 113 5.83 22.22 -6.89
CA LEU A 113 4.45 22.71 -6.97
C LEU A 113 3.47 21.84 -6.18
N GLN A 114 3.74 20.54 -6.06
CA GLN A 114 2.91 19.61 -5.31
C GLN A 114 3.00 19.87 -3.80
N GLN A 115 4.21 20.07 -3.27
CA GLN A 115 4.40 20.47 -1.87
C GLN A 115 3.72 21.81 -1.58
N LEU A 116 3.90 22.79 -2.47
CA LEU A 116 3.23 24.09 -2.35
C LEU A 116 1.71 23.92 -2.26
N LYS A 117 1.11 23.20 -3.22
CA LYS A 117 -0.34 22.98 -3.28
C LYS A 117 -0.86 22.28 -2.02
N SER A 118 -0.16 21.22 -1.57
CA SER A 118 -0.53 20.45 -0.37
C SER A 118 -0.50 21.30 0.91
N LEU A 119 0.45 22.24 1.03
CA LEU A 119 0.45 23.19 2.13
C LEU A 119 -0.72 24.17 1.99
N THR A 120 -0.85 24.82 0.83
CA THR A 120 -1.77 25.94 0.64
C THR A 120 -3.24 25.56 0.72
N GLU A 121 -3.61 24.32 0.34
CA GLU A 121 -4.95 23.75 0.54
C GLU A 121 -5.36 23.68 2.02
N LYS A 122 -4.38 23.61 2.94
CA LYS A 122 -4.62 23.66 4.38
C LYS A 122 -4.71 25.10 4.91
N LEU A 123 -4.20 26.09 4.16
CA LEU A 123 -4.06 27.49 4.62
C LEU A 123 -5.19 28.42 4.17
N ILE A 124 -5.62 28.30 2.91
CA ILE A 124 -6.68 29.10 2.30
C ILE A 124 -7.63 28.20 1.51
N ASP A 125 -8.92 28.47 1.68
CA ASP A 125 -10.01 27.91 0.90
C ASP A 125 -10.67 29.02 0.06
N ILE A 126 -10.61 28.95 -1.28
CA ILE A 126 -11.14 29.99 -2.18
C ILE A 126 -12.41 29.52 -2.86
N HIS A 127 -13.56 29.85 -2.30
CA HIS A 127 -14.82 29.52 -2.93
C HIS A 127 -15.19 30.49 -4.07
N SER A 128 -15.12 30.01 -5.30
CA SER A 128 -15.56 30.72 -6.51
C SER A 128 -16.71 30.00 -7.22
N GLN A 129 -17.37 30.67 -8.17
CA GLN A 129 -18.48 30.13 -8.97
C GLN A 129 -18.16 28.77 -9.63
N HIS A 130 -16.88 28.48 -9.91
CA HIS A 130 -16.43 27.25 -10.56
C HIS A 130 -16.04 26.10 -9.60
N GLU A 131 -15.97 26.33 -8.29
CA GLU A 131 -15.63 25.30 -7.29
C GLU A 131 -16.79 24.41 -6.84
N SER A 132 -17.98 24.60 -7.42
CA SER A 132 -19.16 23.76 -7.19
C SER A 132 -18.90 22.25 -7.40
N LEU A 133 -17.80 21.88 -8.06
CA LEU A 133 -17.32 20.50 -8.27
C LEU A 133 -16.84 19.81 -7.00
N LEU A 134 -16.26 20.49 -6.01
CA LEU A 134 -15.78 19.85 -4.77
C LEU A 134 -16.92 19.22 -3.97
N LEU A 135 -18.10 19.87 -3.96
CA LEU A 135 -19.30 19.30 -3.34
C LEU A 135 -19.80 18.04 -4.04
N SER A 136 -19.40 17.78 -5.28
CA SER A 136 -19.74 16.55 -5.98
C SER A 136 -18.83 15.37 -5.60
N GLU A 137 -17.71 15.63 -4.92
CA GLU A 137 -16.79 14.56 -4.48
C GLU A 137 -17.31 13.91 -3.21
N SER A 138 -17.50 12.58 -3.25
CA SER A 138 -17.98 11.81 -2.10
C SER A 138 -17.02 11.86 -0.90
N SER A 139 -15.70 11.99 -1.13
CA SER A 139 -14.70 12.19 -0.07
C SER A 139 -14.98 13.46 0.72
N PHE A 140 -15.22 14.58 0.03
CA PHE A 140 -15.54 15.85 0.70
C PHE A 140 -16.88 15.78 1.44
N GLN A 141 -17.88 15.11 0.86
CA GLN A 141 -19.17 14.90 1.52
C GLN A 141 -19.03 14.04 2.79
N LEU A 142 -18.19 13.02 2.76
CA LEU A 142 -17.87 12.20 3.93
C LEU A 142 -17.17 13.02 5.02
N ASP A 143 -16.21 13.87 4.63
CA ASP A 143 -15.50 14.75 5.56
C ASP A 143 -16.45 15.74 6.27
N ILE A 144 -17.49 16.23 5.58
CA ILE A 144 -18.54 17.06 6.21
C ILE A 144 -19.23 16.26 7.32
N VAL A 145 -19.68 15.04 7.01
CA VAL A 145 -20.38 14.18 7.98
C VAL A 145 -19.47 13.85 9.15
N ASP A 146 -18.21 13.48 8.89
CA ASP A 146 -17.21 13.16 9.92
C ASP A 146 -16.88 14.35 10.83
N SER A 147 -16.78 15.55 10.23
CA SER A 147 -16.54 16.78 10.97
C SER A 147 -17.70 17.09 11.94
N VAL A 148 -18.94 16.95 11.48
CA VAL A 148 -20.13 17.19 12.31
C VAL A 148 -20.32 16.07 13.35
N ALA A 149 -20.01 14.82 12.99
CA ALA A 149 -20.07 13.66 13.90
C ALA A 149 -18.90 13.58 14.89
N ALA A 150 -17.88 14.43 14.75
CA ALA A 150 -16.65 14.42 15.53
C ALA A 150 -16.01 13.02 15.60
N THR A 151 -15.86 12.37 14.44
CA THR A 151 -15.40 10.97 14.32
C THR A 151 -13.89 10.81 14.27
N LYS A 152 -13.11 11.87 14.48
CA LYS A 152 -11.64 11.87 14.33
C LYS A 152 -10.95 10.73 15.10
N SER A 153 -11.37 10.45 16.33
CA SER A 153 -10.82 9.36 17.15
C SER A 153 -11.16 7.97 16.60
N GLU A 154 -12.41 7.75 16.19
CA GLU A 154 -12.88 6.48 15.65
C GLU A 154 -12.25 6.20 14.29
N LEU A 155 -12.12 7.24 13.46
CA LEU A 155 -11.46 7.15 12.16
C LEU A 155 -9.97 6.80 12.32
N ALA A 156 -9.27 7.44 13.26
CA ALA A 156 -7.86 7.12 13.55
C ALA A 156 -7.69 5.66 14.02
N HIS A 157 -8.55 5.19 14.93
CA HIS A 157 -8.54 3.80 15.38
C HIS A 157 -8.83 2.82 14.23
N TYR A 158 -9.84 3.12 13.40
CA TYR A 158 -10.15 2.33 12.21
C TYR A 158 -8.96 2.26 11.25
N GLN A 159 -8.29 3.39 10.98
CA GLN A 159 -7.14 3.47 10.08
C GLN A 159 -5.94 2.66 10.58
N GLU A 160 -5.70 2.65 11.90
CA GLU A 160 -4.66 1.83 12.51
C GLU A 160 -4.91 0.33 12.27
N VAL A 161 -6.13 -0.14 12.56
CA VAL A 161 -6.52 -1.54 12.34
C VAL A 161 -6.50 -1.89 10.85
N TYR A 162 -6.97 -0.98 9.98
CA TYR A 162 -6.95 -1.15 8.53
C TYR A 162 -5.54 -1.31 7.98
N LYS A 163 -4.59 -0.50 8.47
CA LYS A 163 -3.17 -0.60 8.10
C LYS A 163 -2.59 -1.94 8.51
N GLN A 164 -2.80 -2.35 9.76
CA GLN A 164 -2.34 -3.66 10.26
C GLN A 164 -2.93 -4.81 9.43
N PHE A 165 -4.23 -4.78 9.14
CA PHE A 165 -4.89 -5.77 8.28
C PHE A 165 -4.24 -5.84 6.89
N LYS A 166 -3.98 -4.69 6.25
CA LYS A 166 -3.38 -4.63 4.91
C LYS A 166 -1.95 -5.17 4.92
N ASP A 167 -1.16 -4.82 5.92
CA ASP A 167 0.23 -5.26 6.06
C ASP A 167 0.30 -6.77 6.32
N THR A 168 -0.53 -7.31 7.23
CA THR A 168 -0.62 -8.76 7.49
C THR A 168 -1.12 -9.53 6.28
N LYS A 169 -2.13 -9.02 5.57
CA LYS A 169 -2.64 -9.64 4.34
C LYS A 169 -1.59 -9.69 3.25
N LYS A 170 -0.81 -8.61 3.09
CA LYS A 170 0.31 -8.58 2.15
C LYS A 170 1.39 -9.60 2.53
N ALA A 171 1.75 -9.71 3.80
CA ALA A 171 2.69 -10.72 4.28
C ALA A 171 2.19 -12.15 4.02
N TYR A 172 0.90 -12.42 4.23
CA TYR A 172 0.28 -13.69 3.89
C TYR A 172 0.33 -13.99 2.39
N GLU A 173 -0.01 -13.03 1.54
CA GLU A 173 0.04 -13.19 0.07
C GLU A 173 1.47 -13.48 -0.42
N GLU A 174 2.47 -12.77 0.10
CA GLU A 174 3.88 -13.00 -0.21
C GLU A 174 4.38 -14.37 0.25
N LEU A 175 4.02 -14.79 1.47
CA LEU A 175 4.38 -16.11 2.01
C LEU A 175 3.64 -17.23 1.28
N SER A 176 2.37 -17.05 0.95
CA SER A 176 1.56 -18.02 0.22
C SER A 176 2.09 -18.24 -1.19
N ALA A 177 2.53 -17.18 -1.87
CA ALA A 177 3.16 -17.31 -3.18
C ALA A 177 4.46 -18.10 -3.12
N LYS A 178 5.29 -17.88 -2.08
CA LYS A 178 6.50 -18.68 -1.83
C LYS A 178 6.14 -20.13 -1.51
N ALA A 179 5.18 -20.37 -0.62
CA ALA A 179 4.77 -21.71 -0.22
C ALA A 179 4.23 -22.52 -1.41
N GLU A 180 3.44 -21.91 -2.30
CA GLU A 180 2.89 -22.60 -3.48
C GLU A 180 3.98 -23.04 -4.46
N GLN A 181 5.01 -22.21 -4.68
CA GLN A 181 6.16 -22.58 -5.49
C GLN A 181 6.84 -23.84 -4.94
N TRP A 182 7.04 -23.91 -3.62
CA TRP A 182 7.69 -25.04 -2.95
C TRP A 182 6.80 -26.27 -2.86
N LYS A 183 5.48 -26.07 -2.72
CA LYS A 183 4.49 -27.14 -2.66
C LYS A 183 4.40 -27.92 -3.96
N SER A 184 4.62 -27.27 -5.10
CA SER A 184 4.63 -27.95 -6.41
C SER A 184 5.68 -29.07 -6.51
N GLU A 185 6.74 -29.01 -5.72
CA GLU A 185 7.83 -29.99 -5.67
C GLU A 185 7.69 -30.97 -4.48
N ARG A 186 6.83 -30.66 -3.50
CA ARG A 186 6.70 -31.39 -2.22
C ARG A 186 6.41 -32.87 -2.41
N ASP A 187 5.44 -33.23 -3.26
CA ASP A 187 5.03 -34.63 -3.41
C ASP A 187 6.16 -35.48 -3.99
N TYR A 188 6.95 -34.91 -4.90
CA TYR A 188 8.12 -35.55 -5.48
C TYR A 188 9.26 -35.68 -4.46
N ASP A 189 9.55 -34.61 -3.73
CA ASP A 189 10.60 -34.59 -2.71
C ASP A 189 10.27 -35.53 -1.54
N GLN A 190 9.00 -35.56 -1.11
CA GLN A 190 8.52 -36.47 -0.06
C GLN A 190 8.66 -37.94 -0.48
N PHE A 191 8.35 -38.26 -1.74
CA PHE A 191 8.52 -39.61 -2.26
C PHE A 191 10.00 -40.02 -2.29
N GLN A 192 10.88 -39.13 -2.72
CA GLN A 192 12.34 -39.38 -2.72
C GLN A 192 12.88 -39.54 -1.29
N PHE A 193 12.48 -38.66 -0.37
CA PHE A 193 12.86 -38.74 1.04
C PHE A 193 12.44 -40.07 1.66
N ASN A 194 11.17 -40.48 1.48
CA ASN A 194 10.66 -41.74 2.03
C ASN A 194 11.46 -42.94 1.50
N GLN A 195 11.81 -42.94 0.20
CA GLN A 195 12.58 -44.02 -0.40
C GLN A 195 13.99 -44.14 0.21
N LEU A 196 14.68 -43.01 0.42
CA LEU A 196 16.01 -42.99 1.05
C LEU A 196 15.93 -43.34 2.54
N ASN A 197 14.89 -42.87 3.23
CA ASN A 197 14.64 -43.17 4.64
C ASN A 197 14.40 -44.66 4.87
N GLU A 198 13.57 -45.30 4.04
CA GLU A 198 13.30 -46.74 4.10
C GLU A 198 14.54 -47.58 3.78
N ALA A 199 15.44 -47.06 2.94
CA ALA A 199 16.68 -47.75 2.63
C ALA A 199 17.64 -47.84 3.82
N GLY A 200 17.58 -46.91 4.78
CA GLY A 200 18.38 -46.96 6.01
C GLY A 200 19.88 -47.13 5.75
N LEU A 201 20.42 -46.33 4.84
CA LEU A 201 21.82 -46.43 4.38
C LEU A 201 22.78 -46.04 5.51
N SER A 202 23.89 -46.79 5.62
CA SER A 202 24.96 -46.47 6.57
C SER A 202 26.24 -46.06 5.84
N GLU A 203 27.01 -45.16 6.45
CA GLU A 203 28.29 -44.74 5.92
C GLU A 203 29.26 -45.94 5.84
N ASN A 204 29.98 -46.09 4.72
CA ASN A 204 30.88 -47.21 4.40
C ASN A 204 30.21 -48.58 4.17
N GLU A 205 28.88 -48.70 4.29
CA GLU A 205 28.15 -49.96 4.12
C GLU A 205 28.44 -50.62 2.76
N GLN A 206 28.45 -49.83 1.68
CA GLN A 206 28.74 -50.34 0.34
C GLN A 206 30.12 -50.99 0.24
N THR A 207 31.15 -50.33 0.76
CA THR A 207 32.54 -50.79 0.65
C THR A 207 32.77 -52.04 1.48
N GLU A 208 32.13 -52.12 2.66
CA GLU A 208 32.13 -53.30 3.50
C GLU A 208 31.44 -54.50 2.83
N LEU A 209 30.26 -54.27 2.25
CA LEU A 209 29.49 -55.31 1.55
C LEU A 209 30.16 -55.79 0.25
N GLU A 210 30.80 -54.89 -0.51
CA GLU A 210 31.61 -55.26 -1.68
C GLU A 210 32.78 -56.17 -1.29
N THR A 211 33.49 -55.81 -0.21
CA THR A 211 34.59 -56.62 0.33
C THR A 211 34.10 -57.98 0.84
N GLU A 212 32.93 -58.01 1.49
CA GLU A 212 32.29 -59.24 1.96
C GLU A 212 31.86 -60.13 0.79
N LEU A 213 31.26 -59.55 -0.25
CA LEU A 213 30.83 -60.28 -1.45
C LEU A 213 32.01 -60.91 -2.18
N ASP A 214 33.11 -60.18 -2.32
CA ASP A 214 34.34 -60.70 -2.91
C ASP A 214 34.84 -61.91 -2.12
N LEU A 215 34.92 -61.83 -0.79
CA LEU A 215 35.34 -62.96 0.05
C LEU A 215 34.40 -64.18 -0.11
N LEU A 216 33.09 -63.95 -0.16
CA LEU A 216 32.09 -65.00 -0.34
C LEU A 216 32.21 -65.66 -1.72
N ASN A 217 32.46 -64.89 -2.78
CA ASN A 217 32.69 -65.40 -4.13
C ASN A 217 33.93 -66.30 -4.19
N HIS A 218 35.06 -65.84 -3.64
CA HIS A 218 36.28 -66.66 -3.58
C HIS A 218 36.06 -67.95 -2.78
N THR A 219 35.28 -67.89 -1.70
CA THR A 219 34.98 -69.07 -0.87
C THR A 219 34.07 -70.06 -1.61
N GLU A 220 33.09 -69.57 -2.38
CA GLU A 220 32.24 -70.40 -3.25
C GLU A 220 33.05 -71.09 -4.35
N GLU A 221 33.94 -70.36 -5.02
CA GLU A 221 34.82 -70.90 -6.06
C GLU A 221 35.73 -71.99 -5.48
N VAL A 222 36.40 -71.72 -4.35
CA VAL A 222 37.26 -72.70 -3.67
C VAL A 222 36.47 -73.96 -3.29
N LYS A 223 35.26 -73.80 -2.74
CA LYS A 223 34.40 -74.94 -2.35
C LYS A 223 33.96 -75.75 -3.57
N THR A 224 33.62 -75.07 -4.67
CA THR A 224 33.23 -75.70 -5.93
C THR A 224 34.36 -76.52 -6.53
N GLU A 225 35.58 -75.96 -6.58
CA GLU A 225 36.76 -76.64 -7.09
C GLU A 225 37.22 -77.79 -6.18
N LEU A 226 37.21 -77.62 -4.86
CA LEU A 226 37.51 -78.70 -3.91
C LEU A 226 36.51 -79.87 -4.06
N SER A 227 35.23 -79.56 -4.21
CA SER A 227 34.17 -80.56 -4.45
C SER A 227 34.39 -81.31 -5.77
N ALA A 228 34.77 -80.60 -6.83
CA ALA A 228 35.10 -81.20 -8.12
C ALA A 228 36.32 -82.14 -8.01
N ILE A 229 37.38 -81.72 -7.32
CA ILE A 229 38.59 -82.54 -7.10
C ILE A 229 38.24 -83.81 -6.33
N VAL A 230 37.49 -83.72 -5.22
CA VAL A 230 37.04 -84.90 -4.46
C VAL A 230 36.23 -85.85 -5.35
N THR A 231 35.34 -85.31 -6.18
CA THR A 231 34.54 -86.10 -7.14
C THR A 231 35.42 -86.78 -8.20
N TYR A 232 36.46 -86.12 -8.71
CA TYR A 232 37.39 -86.73 -9.68
C TYR A 232 38.23 -87.85 -9.05
N LEU A 233 38.58 -87.74 -7.77
CA LEU A 233 39.38 -88.74 -7.08
C LEU A 233 38.56 -89.95 -6.65
N ASP A 234 37.34 -89.76 -6.12
CA ASP A 234 36.55 -90.80 -5.42
C ASP A 234 35.09 -90.95 -5.90
N GLY A 235 34.75 -90.40 -7.07
CA GLY A 235 33.40 -90.57 -7.65
C GLY A 235 33.09 -92.03 -8.02
N ASP A 236 31.87 -92.49 -7.73
CA ASP A 236 31.45 -93.91 -7.74
C ASP A 236 31.78 -94.72 -9.02
N GLU A 237 31.72 -94.10 -10.21
CA GLU A 237 31.96 -94.82 -11.49
C GLU A 237 33.19 -94.34 -12.27
N THR A 238 33.55 -93.07 -12.15
CA THR A 238 34.60 -92.40 -12.93
C THR A 238 35.81 -91.98 -12.10
N GLY A 239 35.75 -92.13 -10.77
CA GLY A 239 36.83 -91.76 -9.86
C GLY A 239 38.10 -92.58 -10.09
N ILE A 240 39.24 -91.91 -9.93
CA ILE A 240 40.56 -92.54 -10.09
C ILE A 240 40.75 -93.67 -9.06
N GLN A 241 40.28 -93.51 -7.83
CA GLN A 241 40.40 -94.51 -6.78
C GLN A 241 39.63 -95.83 -7.09
N PRO A 242 38.33 -95.81 -7.46
CA PRO A 242 37.64 -97.00 -7.94
C PRO A 242 38.32 -97.69 -9.14
N GLN A 243 38.88 -96.90 -10.07
CA GLN A 243 39.58 -97.45 -11.23
C GLN A 243 40.92 -98.12 -10.86
N LEU A 244 41.71 -97.50 -9.98
CA LEU A 244 42.93 -98.10 -9.45
C LEU A 244 42.63 -99.34 -8.61
N THR A 245 41.52 -99.36 -7.87
CA THR A 245 41.06 -100.55 -7.14
C THR A 245 40.79 -101.70 -8.12
N LYS A 246 40.10 -101.43 -9.24
CA LYS A 246 39.86 -102.43 -10.31
C LYS A 246 41.19 -102.89 -10.95
N ALA A 247 42.13 -101.98 -11.18
CA ALA A 247 43.46 -102.31 -11.70
C ALA A 247 44.25 -103.20 -10.73
N LEU A 248 44.26 -102.89 -9.43
CA LEU A 248 44.91 -103.68 -8.38
C LEU A 248 44.29 -105.09 -8.29
N GLN A 249 42.97 -105.22 -8.42
CA GLN A 249 42.30 -106.53 -8.49
C GLN A 249 42.71 -107.32 -9.75
N ALA A 250 42.94 -106.66 -10.88
CA ALA A 250 43.39 -107.32 -12.10
C ALA A 250 44.83 -107.84 -11.96
N VAL A 251 45.74 -107.04 -11.40
CA VAL A 251 47.13 -107.46 -11.09
C VAL A 251 47.13 -108.67 -10.14
N ASN A 252 46.32 -108.63 -9.08
CA ASN A 252 46.17 -109.75 -8.14
C ASN A 252 45.65 -111.06 -8.79
N ARG A 253 44.90 -110.97 -9.90
CA ARG A 253 44.49 -112.16 -10.67
C ARG A 253 45.64 -112.70 -11.52
N ILE A 254 46.50 -111.83 -12.05
CA ILE A 254 47.66 -112.17 -12.89
C ILE A 254 48.78 -112.78 -12.06
N ASP A 255 49.05 -112.25 -10.86
CA ASP A 255 50.12 -112.72 -9.95
C ASP A 255 49.99 -114.21 -9.59
N LYS A 256 48.78 -114.78 -9.69
CA LYS A 256 48.53 -116.22 -9.52
C LYS A 256 49.16 -117.10 -10.60
N PHE A 257 49.47 -116.52 -11.76
CA PHE A 257 49.97 -117.23 -12.95
C PHE A 257 51.42 -116.83 -13.33
N LEU A 258 51.86 -115.61 -12.98
CA LEU A 258 53.22 -115.10 -13.24
C LEU A 258 53.82 -114.46 -11.96
N PRO A 259 54.66 -115.18 -11.18
CA PRO A 259 55.20 -114.67 -9.91
C PRO A 259 56.25 -113.55 -9.99
N ALA A 260 56.26 -112.72 -11.05
CA ALA A 260 57.30 -111.71 -11.31
C ALA A 260 56.78 -110.26 -11.41
N GLU A 261 55.51 -109.99 -11.10
CA GLU A 261 54.87 -108.67 -11.23
C GLU A 261 54.58 -107.98 -9.87
N THR A 262 55.27 -108.39 -8.80
CA THR A 262 55.12 -107.81 -7.44
C THR A 262 55.40 -106.30 -7.40
N HIS A 263 56.31 -105.79 -8.24
CA HIS A 263 56.62 -104.36 -8.28
C HIS A 263 55.47 -103.49 -8.83
N ALA A 264 54.67 -103.99 -9.77
CA ALA A 264 53.51 -103.26 -10.29
C ALA A 264 52.36 -103.26 -9.27
N HIS A 265 52.16 -104.38 -8.57
CA HIS A 265 51.22 -104.48 -7.45
C HIS A 265 51.52 -103.43 -6.38
N ASP A 266 52.74 -103.44 -5.84
CA ASP A 266 53.15 -102.57 -4.74
C ASP A 266 53.03 -101.07 -5.11
N ARG A 267 53.33 -100.71 -6.37
CA ARG A 267 53.20 -99.33 -6.84
C ARG A 267 51.76 -98.87 -7.01
N ILE A 268 50.86 -99.75 -7.48
CA ILE A 268 49.43 -99.44 -7.61
C ILE A 268 48.80 -99.36 -6.21
N GLU A 269 49.17 -100.26 -5.30
CA GLU A 269 48.70 -100.23 -3.91
C GLU A 269 49.16 -98.96 -3.19
N SER A 270 50.45 -98.59 -3.31
CA SER A 270 50.98 -97.34 -2.76
C SER A 270 50.26 -96.12 -3.33
N ALA A 271 50.07 -96.03 -4.65
CA ALA A 271 49.36 -94.91 -5.27
C ALA A 271 47.89 -94.82 -4.81
N LEU A 272 47.25 -95.95 -4.57
CA LEU A 272 45.87 -96.01 -4.06
C LEU A 272 45.78 -95.57 -2.59
N ILE A 273 46.77 -95.91 -1.76
CA ILE A 273 46.87 -95.43 -0.37
C ILE A 273 47.10 -93.91 -0.37
N ASP A 274 48.06 -93.41 -1.15
CA ASP A 274 48.37 -91.98 -1.24
C ASP A 274 47.15 -91.17 -1.73
N LEU A 275 46.41 -91.67 -2.72
CA LEU A 275 45.21 -91.01 -3.22
C LEU A 275 44.06 -91.03 -2.20
N LYS A 276 43.93 -92.10 -1.40
CA LYS A 276 42.94 -92.15 -0.31
C LYS A 276 43.23 -91.11 0.76
N ASP A 277 44.49 -91.00 1.16
CA ASP A 277 44.92 -90.02 2.15
C ASP A 277 44.72 -88.59 1.62
N LEU A 278 45.07 -88.33 0.36
CA LEU A 278 44.85 -87.04 -0.30
C LEU A 278 43.35 -86.68 -0.40
N THR A 279 42.50 -87.62 -0.83
CA THR A 279 41.05 -87.39 -0.88
C THR A 279 40.49 -87.10 0.50
N LYS A 280 40.96 -87.80 1.53
CA LYS A 280 40.54 -87.53 2.91
C LYS A 280 40.96 -86.12 3.34
N GLU A 281 42.20 -85.72 3.10
CA GLU A 281 42.70 -84.37 3.41
C GLU A 281 41.88 -83.28 2.69
N LEU A 282 41.59 -83.47 1.41
CA LEU A 282 40.80 -82.52 0.62
C LEU A 282 39.33 -82.50 1.02
N SER A 283 38.78 -83.63 1.48
CA SER A 283 37.40 -83.70 1.99
C SER A 283 37.26 -83.00 3.34
N GLU A 284 38.27 -83.13 4.21
CA GLU A 284 38.34 -82.36 5.47
C GLU A 284 38.43 -80.86 5.18
N LYS A 285 39.30 -80.43 4.25
CA LYS A 285 39.36 -79.04 3.79
C LYS A 285 38.06 -78.53 3.16
N LEU A 286 37.37 -79.37 2.38
CA LEU A 286 36.06 -79.03 1.79
C LEU A 286 34.99 -78.83 2.87
N TYR A 287 35.01 -79.64 3.93
CA TYR A 287 34.12 -79.52 5.07
C TYR A 287 34.40 -78.26 5.90
N ASP A 288 35.68 -77.94 6.11
CA ASP A 288 36.13 -76.74 6.83
C ASP A 288 35.90 -75.44 6.02
N THR A 289 35.67 -75.54 4.70
CA THR A 289 35.34 -74.38 3.85
C THR A 289 33.86 -74.01 4.06
N ASP A 290 33.63 -73.12 5.03
CA ASP A 290 32.29 -72.62 5.36
C ASP A 290 31.82 -71.59 4.33
N PHE A 291 30.77 -71.94 3.58
CA PHE A 291 30.15 -71.07 2.58
C PHE A 291 28.67 -70.92 2.94
N ASN A 292 28.24 -69.68 3.14
CA ASN A 292 26.87 -69.35 3.49
C ASN A 292 26.13 -68.70 2.30
N PRO A 293 25.33 -69.48 1.54
CA PRO A 293 24.61 -68.97 0.37
C PRO A 293 23.52 -67.95 0.73
N GLU A 294 22.88 -68.08 1.90
CA GLU A 294 21.87 -67.12 2.36
C GLU A 294 22.48 -65.75 2.64
N ARG A 295 23.68 -65.72 3.24
CA ARG A 295 24.41 -64.48 3.47
C ARG A 295 24.84 -63.82 2.16
N LYS A 296 25.35 -64.60 1.20
CA LYS A 296 25.70 -64.09 -0.13
C LYS A 296 24.51 -63.42 -0.82
N GLN A 297 23.35 -64.10 -0.86
CA GLN A 297 22.14 -63.53 -1.47
C GLN A 297 21.72 -62.23 -0.77
N PHE A 298 21.75 -62.18 0.56
CA PHE A 298 21.44 -60.97 1.31
C PHE A 298 22.37 -59.80 0.93
N VAL A 299 23.68 -60.05 0.84
CA VAL A 299 24.68 -59.04 0.46
C VAL A 299 24.44 -58.53 -0.96
N GLU A 300 24.17 -59.44 -1.91
CA GLU A 300 23.84 -59.08 -3.30
C GLU A 300 22.56 -58.24 -3.39
N ASP A 301 21.49 -58.62 -2.69
CA ASP A 301 20.22 -57.87 -2.68
C ASP A 301 20.39 -56.48 -2.05
N ARG A 302 21.20 -56.38 -1.00
CA ARG A 302 21.50 -55.10 -0.33
C ARG A 302 22.33 -54.19 -1.23
N LEU A 303 23.36 -54.70 -1.88
CA LEU A 303 24.16 -53.96 -2.86
C LEU A 303 23.31 -53.51 -4.06
N ASN A 304 22.44 -54.38 -4.58
CA ASN A 304 21.50 -54.02 -5.65
C ASN A 304 20.57 -52.86 -5.26
N THR A 305 20.11 -52.85 -4.01
CA THR A 305 19.30 -51.74 -3.47
C THR A 305 20.10 -50.42 -3.50
N ILE A 306 21.34 -50.45 -3.01
CA ILE A 306 22.24 -49.29 -3.00
C ILE A 306 22.49 -48.77 -4.43
N TYR A 307 22.86 -49.66 -5.36
CA TYR A 307 23.13 -49.28 -6.75
C TYR A 307 21.90 -48.73 -7.47
N THR A 308 20.72 -49.30 -7.21
CA THR A 308 19.46 -48.81 -7.80
C THR A 308 19.16 -47.38 -7.33
N LEU A 309 19.40 -47.07 -6.05
CA LEU A 309 19.25 -45.72 -5.51
C LEU A 309 20.29 -44.76 -6.10
N GLN A 310 21.55 -45.16 -6.17
CA GLN A 310 22.62 -44.37 -6.80
C GLN A 310 22.29 -44.03 -8.26
N GLN A 311 21.86 -45.03 -9.03
CA GLN A 311 21.47 -44.83 -10.43
C GLN A 311 20.26 -43.90 -10.57
N LYS A 312 19.24 -44.08 -9.73
CA LYS A 312 18.01 -43.29 -9.76
C LYS A 312 18.26 -41.82 -9.42
N HIS A 313 19.15 -41.54 -8.46
CA HIS A 313 19.50 -40.20 -8.03
C HIS A 313 20.73 -39.63 -8.75
N HIS A 314 21.32 -40.37 -9.69
CA HIS A 314 22.50 -39.97 -10.46
C HIS A 314 23.73 -39.60 -9.62
N VAL A 315 23.96 -40.35 -8.55
CA VAL A 315 25.09 -40.19 -7.64
C VAL A 315 25.98 -41.43 -7.65
N ALA A 316 27.23 -41.29 -7.23
CA ALA A 316 28.24 -42.34 -7.28
C ALA A 316 28.51 -42.99 -5.92
N THR A 317 28.09 -42.36 -4.82
CA THR A 317 28.44 -42.81 -3.46
C THR A 317 27.25 -42.79 -2.50
N ILE A 318 27.31 -43.59 -1.43
CA ILE A 318 26.36 -43.51 -0.31
C ILE A 318 26.41 -42.12 0.36
N ALA A 319 27.59 -41.51 0.47
CA ALA A 319 27.74 -40.19 1.07
C ALA A 319 26.90 -39.13 0.35
N GLU A 320 26.90 -39.13 -0.97
CA GLU A 320 26.06 -38.24 -1.79
C GLU A 320 24.55 -38.56 -1.63
N LEU A 321 24.17 -39.83 -1.45
CA LEU A 321 22.78 -40.19 -1.13
C LEU A 321 22.33 -39.68 0.24
N LEU A 322 23.22 -39.73 1.25
CA LEU A 322 22.96 -39.21 2.59
C LEU A 322 22.90 -37.68 2.59
N GLU A 323 23.75 -37.01 1.82
CA GLU A 323 23.68 -35.56 1.61
C GLU A 323 22.34 -35.17 0.96
N LEU A 324 21.91 -35.91 -0.07
CA LEU A 324 20.60 -35.71 -0.69
C LEU A 324 19.45 -35.94 0.31
N TYR A 325 19.55 -36.98 1.15
CA TYR A 325 18.56 -37.26 2.20
C TYR A 325 18.42 -36.07 3.17
N HIS A 326 19.52 -35.54 3.69
CA HIS A 326 19.49 -34.40 4.60
C HIS A 326 18.99 -33.12 3.93
N ASN A 327 19.38 -32.88 2.67
CA ASN A 327 18.85 -31.75 1.90
C ASN A 327 17.33 -31.83 1.71
N LEU A 328 16.81 -33.02 1.41
CA LEU A 328 15.37 -33.26 1.30
C LEU A 328 14.67 -33.12 2.65
N GLU A 329 15.26 -33.60 3.73
CA GLU A 329 14.76 -33.47 5.10
C GLU A 329 14.61 -31.98 5.48
N GLU A 330 15.68 -31.18 5.31
CA GLU A 330 15.64 -29.75 5.58
C GLU A 330 14.61 -29.03 4.71
N LYS A 331 14.53 -29.37 3.42
CA LYS A 331 13.56 -28.78 2.49
C LYS A 331 12.12 -29.06 2.91
N LEU A 332 11.81 -30.30 3.32
CA LEU A 332 10.48 -30.69 3.80
C LEU A 332 10.13 -30.01 5.13
N LEU A 333 11.07 -29.90 6.06
CA LEU A 333 10.89 -29.16 7.32
C LEU A 333 10.58 -27.68 7.10
N GLN A 334 11.24 -27.04 6.13
CA GLN A 334 10.94 -25.64 5.77
C GLN A 334 9.51 -25.49 5.23
N ILE A 335 9.03 -26.46 4.45
CA ILE A 335 7.64 -26.43 3.93
C ILE A 335 6.62 -26.53 5.07
N GLU A 336 6.85 -27.38 6.07
CA GLU A 336 5.98 -27.46 7.24
C GLU A 336 6.00 -26.18 8.09
N ALA A 337 7.16 -25.52 8.20
CA ALA A 337 7.25 -24.22 8.86
C ALA A 337 6.39 -23.16 8.16
N PHE A 338 6.37 -23.13 6.82
CA PHE A 338 5.51 -22.23 6.05
C PHE A 338 4.03 -22.50 6.28
N ASP A 339 3.58 -23.75 6.29
CA ASP A 339 2.18 -24.11 6.56
C ASP A 339 1.73 -23.60 7.95
N ASN A 340 2.60 -23.69 8.96
CA ASN A 340 2.34 -23.17 10.30
C ASN A 340 2.27 -21.65 10.34
N GLU A 341 3.24 -20.96 9.74
CA GLU A 341 3.30 -19.48 9.70
C GLU A 341 2.12 -18.89 8.90
N LEU A 342 1.73 -19.51 7.79
CA LEU A 342 0.51 -19.17 7.05
C LEU A 342 -0.74 -19.34 7.91
N GLY A 343 -0.82 -20.41 8.70
CA GLY A 343 -1.91 -20.64 9.65
C GLY A 343 -1.99 -19.58 10.75
N GLU A 344 -0.85 -19.09 11.24
CA GLU A 344 -0.79 -17.99 12.22
C GLU A 344 -1.22 -16.66 11.59
N LEU A 345 -0.69 -16.33 10.41
CA LEU A 345 -1.06 -15.11 9.67
C LEU A 345 -2.56 -15.11 9.32
N GLN A 346 -3.13 -16.24 8.91
CA GLN A 346 -4.56 -16.34 8.64
C GLN A 346 -5.41 -16.07 9.89
N LYS A 347 -5.04 -16.64 11.05
CA LYS A 347 -5.72 -16.35 12.33
C LYS A 347 -5.63 -14.87 12.71
N GLN A 348 -4.49 -14.23 12.44
CA GLN A 348 -4.32 -12.80 12.67
C GLN A 348 -5.20 -11.97 11.73
N ILE A 349 -5.27 -12.35 10.45
CA ILE A 349 -6.17 -11.74 9.45
C ILE A 349 -7.62 -11.83 9.90
N ASP A 350 -8.08 -13.00 10.34
CA ASP A 350 -9.46 -13.21 10.79
C ASP A 350 -9.79 -12.33 12.02
N LYS A 351 -8.85 -12.25 12.97
CA LYS A 351 -8.98 -11.38 14.14
C LYS A 351 -9.03 -9.90 13.76
N LEU A 352 -8.13 -9.46 12.88
CA LEU A 352 -8.09 -8.08 12.39
C LEU A 352 -9.34 -7.74 11.58
N LEU A 353 -9.88 -8.67 10.80
CA LEU A 353 -11.16 -8.50 10.10
C LEU A 353 -12.32 -8.29 11.08
N GLN A 354 -12.38 -9.04 12.18
CA GLN A 354 -13.40 -8.83 13.21
C GLN A 354 -13.27 -7.42 13.82
N GLN A 355 -12.07 -7.04 14.25
CA GLN A 355 -11.80 -5.71 14.81
C GLN A 355 -12.11 -4.59 13.81
N LEU A 356 -11.78 -4.79 12.53
CA LEU A 356 -12.02 -3.83 11.46
C LEU A 356 -13.51 -3.65 11.18
N ASN A 357 -14.31 -4.72 11.23
CA ASN A 357 -15.77 -4.62 11.13
C ASN A 357 -16.35 -3.88 12.33
N GLU A 358 -15.92 -4.21 13.56
CA GLU A 358 -16.38 -3.52 14.77
C GLU A 358 -16.06 -2.02 14.74
N ALA A 359 -14.83 -1.64 14.33
CA ALA A 359 -14.43 -0.25 14.18
C ALA A 359 -15.21 0.46 13.05
N ALA A 360 -15.43 -0.22 11.92
CA ALA A 360 -16.25 0.32 10.83
C ALA A 360 -17.69 0.58 11.29
N ASP A 361 -18.30 -0.38 11.98
CA ASP A 361 -19.68 -0.25 12.47
C ASP A 361 -19.81 0.91 13.47
N GLN A 362 -18.85 1.08 14.38
CA GLN A 362 -18.84 2.23 15.30
C GLN A 362 -18.79 3.57 14.54
N LEU A 363 -17.94 3.65 13.52
CA LEU A 363 -17.81 4.84 12.67
C LEU A 363 -19.11 5.11 11.90
N THR A 364 -19.68 4.08 11.25
CA THR A 364 -20.97 4.16 10.54
C THR A 364 -22.09 4.62 11.46
N GLN A 365 -22.19 4.10 12.69
CA GLN A 365 -23.25 4.51 13.63
C GLN A 365 -23.11 5.98 14.03
N LYS A 366 -21.90 6.47 14.31
CA LYS A 366 -21.67 7.90 14.59
C LYS A 366 -22.09 8.78 13.41
N ARG A 367 -21.71 8.39 12.19
CA ARG A 367 -22.10 9.10 10.96
C ARG A 367 -23.62 9.14 10.79
N LYS A 368 -24.31 8.01 10.97
CA LYS A 368 -25.78 7.91 10.89
C LYS A 368 -26.50 8.84 11.86
N ASN A 369 -25.98 9.01 13.07
CA ASN A 369 -26.62 9.80 14.12
C ASN A 369 -26.68 11.32 13.83
N VAL A 370 -25.85 11.83 12.90
CA VAL A 370 -25.83 13.27 12.57
C VAL A 370 -26.55 13.61 11.26
N LEU A 371 -26.96 12.63 10.45
CA LEU A 371 -27.51 12.89 9.12
C LEU A 371 -28.75 13.79 9.16
N THR A 372 -29.72 13.46 10.02
CA THR A 372 -30.94 14.27 10.17
C THR A 372 -30.64 15.67 10.73
N PHE A 373 -29.63 15.81 11.59
CA PHE A 373 -29.22 17.12 12.10
C PHE A 373 -28.64 17.98 10.96
N ILE A 374 -27.75 17.42 10.14
CA ILE A 374 -27.17 18.08 8.97
C ILE A 374 -28.28 18.51 8.00
N GLU A 375 -29.22 17.62 7.70
CA GLU A 375 -30.36 17.91 6.82
C GLU A 375 -31.19 19.10 7.31
N GLN A 376 -31.60 19.10 8.59
CA GLN A 376 -32.43 20.17 9.16
C GLN A 376 -31.69 21.51 9.20
N GLU A 377 -30.45 21.53 9.68
CA GLU A 377 -29.64 22.74 9.73
C GLU A 377 -29.41 23.36 8.35
N LEU A 378 -29.13 22.53 7.34
CA LEU A 378 -28.98 23.02 5.97
C LEU A 378 -30.31 23.54 5.41
N ILE A 379 -31.43 22.86 5.66
CA ILE A 379 -32.76 23.31 5.23
C ILE A 379 -33.11 24.66 5.86
N ASP A 380 -32.89 24.83 7.16
CA ASP A 380 -33.18 26.08 7.87
C ASP A 380 -32.34 27.25 7.34
N LYS A 381 -31.03 27.02 7.16
CA LYS A 381 -30.13 28.02 6.59
C LYS A 381 -30.52 28.37 5.15
N LEU A 382 -30.81 27.38 4.31
CA LEU A 382 -31.20 27.62 2.91
C LEU A 382 -32.55 28.33 2.78
N THR A 383 -33.49 28.03 3.67
CA THR A 383 -34.78 28.72 3.76
C THR A 383 -34.57 30.18 4.11
N SER A 384 -33.67 30.48 5.06
CA SER A 384 -33.28 31.86 5.39
C SER A 384 -32.66 32.58 4.19
N LEU A 385 -31.90 31.86 3.36
CA LEU A 385 -31.22 32.34 2.16
C LEU A 385 -32.12 32.38 0.90
N GLY A 386 -33.44 32.29 1.08
CA GLY A 386 -34.41 32.47 -0.01
C GLY A 386 -34.72 31.23 -0.84
N ILE A 387 -34.23 30.04 -0.44
CA ILE A 387 -34.60 28.75 -1.04
C ILE A 387 -35.68 28.09 -0.16
N SER A 388 -36.86 28.70 -0.09
CA SER A 388 -37.92 28.31 0.87
C SER A 388 -38.46 26.89 0.73
N ASN A 389 -38.21 26.24 -0.42
CA ASN A 389 -38.66 24.86 -0.68
C ASN A 389 -37.48 23.89 -0.82
N ALA A 390 -36.32 24.24 -0.25
CA ALA A 390 -35.15 23.38 -0.24
C ALA A 390 -35.47 22.02 0.39
N ARG A 391 -35.00 20.94 -0.24
CA ARG A 391 -34.97 19.59 0.32
C ARG A 391 -33.56 19.08 0.22
N ILE A 392 -33.05 18.56 1.34
CA ILE A 392 -31.75 17.90 1.43
C ILE A 392 -31.98 16.53 2.04
N LEU A 393 -31.36 15.52 1.44
CA LEU A 393 -31.26 14.18 1.98
C LEU A 393 -29.78 13.79 1.96
N VAL A 394 -29.27 13.26 3.07
CA VAL A 394 -27.91 12.73 3.15
C VAL A 394 -28.01 11.22 3.26
N GLU A 395 -27.64 10.53 2.18
CA GLU A 395 -27.67 9.07 2.11
C GLU A 395 -26.30 8.50 2.49
N LEU A 396 -26.30 7.53 3.41
CA LEU A 396 -25.12 6.78 3.83
C LEU A 396 -25.30 5.32 3.41
N THR A 397 -24.49 4.87 2.44
CA THR A 397 -24.54 3.51 1.90
C THR A 397 -23.26 2.75 2.23
N PRO A 398 -23.33 1.45 2.56
CA PRO A 398 -22.14 0.66 2.85
C PRO A 398 -21.37 0.34 1.56
N THR A 399 -20.04 0.36 1.62
CA THR A 399 -19.17 -0.09 0.52
C THR A 399 -18.91 -1.59 0.61
N GLU A 400 -18.64 -2.23 -0.54
CA GLU A 400 -18.29 -3.66 -0.56
C GLU A 400 -16.95 -3.92 0.13
N ASN A 401 -15.95 -3.08 -0.17
CA ASN A 401 -14.60 -3.18 0.36
C ASN A 401 -14.35 -2.14 1.47
N PHE A 402 -13.43 -2.48 2.38
CA PHE A 402 -12.88 -1.53 3.34
C PHE A 402 -12.01 -0.50 2.64
N LEU A 403 -12.32 0.78 2.85
CA LEU A 403 -11.58 1.92 2.33
C LEU A 403 -10.77 2.56 3.47
N PRO A 404 -9.71 3.35 3.18
CA PRO A 404 -8.98 4.09 4.21
C PRO A 404 -9.85 5.04 5.06
N SER A 405 -11.03 5.41 4.57
CA SER A 405 -12.01 6.30 5.21
C SER A 405 -13.16 5.56 5.90
N GLY A 406 -13.12 4.22 5.99
CA GLY A 406 -14.19 3.41 6.56
C GLY A 406 -14.87 2.51 5.53
N LYS A 407 -16.13 2.16 5.80
CA LYS A 407 -16.95 1.30 4.94
C LYS A 407 -18.24 1.99 4.48
N ASP A 408 -18.22 3.33 4.46
CA ASP A 408 -19.37 4.12 4.09
C ASP A 408 -19.08 4.98 2.85
N HIS A 409 -20.11 5.15 2.05
CA HIS A 409 -20.21 6.11 0.97
C HIS A 409 -21.32 7.10 1.31
N VAL A 410 -21.02 8.39 1.21
CA VAL A 410 -21.98 9.47 1.46
C VAL A 410 -22.35 10.12 0.14
N ASP A 411 -23.66 10.33 -0.02
CA ASP A 411 -24.26 11.09 -1.12
C ASP A 411 -25.21 12.17 -0.55
N PHE A 412 -24.94 13.43 -0.89
CA PHE A 412 -25.86 14.53 -0.63
C PHE A 412 -26.79 14.71 -1.84
N LEU A 413 -28.09 14.56 -1.59
CA LEU A 413 -29.14 14.82 -2.56
C LEU A 413 -29.82 16.16 -2.26
N PHE A 414 -29.97 17.00 -3.28
CA PHE A 414 -30.55 18.33 -3.17
C PHE A 414 -31.66 18.58 -4.19
N ALA A 415 -32.70 19.28 -3.76
CA ALA A 415 -33.70 19.89 -4.64
C ALA A 415 -34.08 21.29 -4.13
N ALA A 416 -33.99 22.30 -4.99
CA ALA A 416 -34.35 23.67 -4.65
C ALA A 416 -35.87 23.94 -4.64
N ASN A 417 -36.65 23.08 -5.32
CA ASN A 417 -38.08 23.28 -5.57
C ASN A 417 -38.92 22.11 -5.05
N LYS A 418 -40.12 22.41 -4.55
CA LYS A 418 -41.06 21.44 -3.95
C LYS A 418 -41.45 20.28 -4.88
N ASN A 419 -41.48 20.55 -6.19
CA ASN A 419 -41.89 19.59 -7.22
C ASN A 419 -40.71 18.81 -7.83
N ALA A 420 -39.47 19.15 -7.47
CA ALA A 420 -38.29 18.45 -7.94
C ALA A 420 -37.95 17.30 -6.98
N THR A 421 -37.60 16.15 -7.56
CA THR A 421 -37.02 15.05 -6.80
C THR A 421 -35.59 15.44 -6.41
N PRO A 422 -35.16 15.22 -5.15
CA PRO A 422 -33.75 15.37 -4.77
C PRO A 422 -32.84 14.57 -5.71
N GLN A 423 -31.77 15.19 -6.17
CA GLN A 423 -30.76 14.57 -7.04
C GLN A 423 -29.38 14.82 -6.44
N PRO A 424 -28.37 14.00 -6.77
CA PRO A 424 -26.99 14.27 -6.36
C PRO A 424 -26.61 15.71 -6.68
N ILE A 425 -25.95 16.41 -5.76
CA ILE A 425 -25.57 17.83 -5.91
C ILE A 425 -24.87 18.09 -7.25
N ALA A 426 -24.05 17.14 -7.72
CA ALA A 426 -23.36 17.18 -9.01
C ALA A 426 -24.28 17.48 -10.21
N ASN A 427 -25.54 17.07 -10.14
CA ASN A 427 -26.52 17.16 -11.23
C ASN A 427 -27.44 18.39 -11.12
N VAL A 428 -27.24 19.27 -10.13
CA VAL A 428 -28.09 20.45 -9.92
C VAL A 428 -27.52 21.65 -10.67
N ALA A 429 -28.32 22.22 -11.58
CA ALA A 429 -27.84 23.12 -12.63
C ALA A 429 -27.73 24.62 -12.27
N SER A 430 -28.12 25.07 -11.06
CA SER A 430 -28.17 26.50 -10.71
C SER A 430 -26.98 26.94 -9.86
N GLY A 431 -26.03 27.65 -10.47
CA GLY A 431 -24.80 28.11 -9.78
C GLY A 431 -25.07 28.97 -8.54
N GLY A 432 -26.09 29.83 -8.56
CA GLY A 432 -26.45 30.66 -7.39
C GLY A 432 -27.05 29.87 -6.23
N GLU A 433 -27.74 28.76 -6.50
CA GLU A 433 -28.24 27.87 -5.45
C GLU A 433 -27.10 27.06 -4.82
N MET A 434 -26.13 26.64 -5.64
CA MET A 434 -24.93 25.93 -5.18
C MET A 434 -24.06 26.80 -4.29
N SER A 435 -23.83 28.07 -4.62
CA SER A 435 -23.09 29.01 -3.76
C SER A 435 -23.75 29.19 -2.39
N ARG A 436 -25.09 29.25 -2.35
CA ARG A 436 -25.85 29.36 -1.10
C ARG A 436 -25.81 28.06 -0.29
N LEU A 437 -25.93 26.91 -0.95
CA LEU A 437 -25.75 25.60 -0.32
C LEU A 437 -24.36 25.44 0.29
N MET A 438 -23.31 25.82 -0.45
CA MET A 438 -21.94 25.79 0.06
C MET A 438 -21.77 26.70 1.26
N LEU A 439 -22.28 27.94 1.21
CA LEU A 439 -22.22 28.85 2.36
C LEU A 439 -22.88 28.24 3.60
N SER A 440 -24.04 27.60 3.43
CA SER A 440 -24.72 26.87 4.51
C SER A 440 -23.86 25.73 5.06
N ILE A 441 -23.25 24.92 4.19
CA ILE A 441 -22.36 23.81 4.57
C ILE A 441 -21.13 24.32 5.32
N LYS A 442 -20.42 25.32 4.78
CA LYS A 442 -19.24 25.92 5.44
C LYS A 442 -19.62 26.53 6.79
N SER A 443 -20.82 27.09 6.90
CA SER A 443 -21.32 27.60 8.17
C SER A 443 -21.61 26.51 9.22
N LEU A 444 -21.84 25.26 8.82
CA LEU A 444 -21.92 24.14 9.75
C LEU A 444 -20.55 23.70 10.25
N LEU A 445 -19.51 23.93 9.45
CA LEU A 445 -18.14 23.51 9.74
C LEU A 445 -17.33 24.53 10.56
N ILE A 446 -17.88 25.70 10.90
CA ILE A 446 -17.16 26.82 11.57
C ILE A 446 -16.39 26.37 12.82
N ASN A 447 -16.90 25.38 13.55
CA ASN A 447 -16.31 24.91 14.81
C ASN A 447 -15.48 23.63 14.66
N THR A 448 -15.40 23.08 13.45
CA THR A 448 -14.83 21.74 13.19
C THR A 448 -13.78 21.75 12.10
N SER A 449 -13.89 22.60 11.08
CA SER A 449 -12.87 22.76 10.04
C SER A 449 -11.75 23.66 10.56
N GLY A 450 -10.57 23.09 10.78
CA GLY A 450 -9.35 23.81 11.14
C GLY A 450 -8.82 24.74 10.03
N LEU A 451 -9.66 25.18 9.09
CA LEU A 451 -9.35 26.11 8.01
C LEU A 451 -9.50 27.54 8.55
N PRO A 452 -8.42 28.34 8.63
CA PRO A 452 -8.49 29.63 9.28
C PRO A 452 -8.56 30.80 8.30
N THR A 453 -8.56 30.57 6.98
CA THR A 453 -8.86 31.60 5.98
C THR A 453 -9.79 31.07 4.88
N ILE A 454 -10.92 31.72 4.68
CA ILE A 454 -11.88 31.43 3.59
C ILE A 454 -12.08 32.70 2.77
N ILE A 455 -12.01 32.57 1.44
CA ILE A 455 -12.28 33.64 0.50
C ILE A 455 -13.54 33.28 -0.29
N PHE A 456 -14.53 34.17 -0.28
CA PHE A 456 -15.75 34.06 -1.07
C PHE A 456 -15.66 35.00 -2.26
N ASP A 457 -15.54 34.45 -3.47
CA ASP A 457 -15.46 35.19 -4.72
C ASP A 457 -16.80 35.15 -5.47
N GLU A 458 -17.43 36.32 -5.62
CA GLU A 458 -18.69 36.53 -6.35
C GLU A 458 -19.83 35.57 -5.98
N ILE A 459 -19.84 35.05 -4.75
CA ILE A 459 -20.91 34.15 -4.28
C ILE A 459 -22.27 34.85 -4.18
N ASP A 460 -22.27 36.18 -4.30
CA ASP A 460 -23.42 37.07 -4.30
C ASP A 460 -24.06 37.23 -5.70
N THR A 461 -23.67 36.42 -6.67
CA THR A 461 -24.29 36.39 -8.00
C THR A 461 -25.76 35.96 -7.91
N GLY A 462 -26.65 36.77 -8.50
CA GLY A 462 -28.08 36.46 -8.59
C GLY A 462 -28.85 36.60 -7.28
N VAL A 463 -28.30 37.28 -6.27
CA VAL A 463 -28.99 37.62 -5.01
C VAL A 463 -29.09 39.13 -4.81
N SER A 464 -30.12 39.58 -4.10
CA SER A 464 -30.31 40.99 -3.73
C SER A 464 -31.19 41.13 -2.49
N GLY A 465 -31.26 42.34 -1.93
CA GLY A 465 -32.16 42.66 -0.83
C GLY A 465 -31.87 41.87 0.46
N GLU A 466 -32.92 41.32 1.07
CA GLU A 466 -32.85 40.62 2.36
C GLU A 466 -31.95 39.38 2.31
N ILE A 467 -31.89 38.68 1.18
CA ILE A 467 -31.04 37.49 1.02
C ILE A 467 -29.56 37.87 1.13
N ALA A 468 -29.15 38.95 0.47
CA ALA A 468 -27.77 39.45 0.55
C ALA A 468 -27.41 39.89 1.99
N HIS A 469 -28.37 40.43 2.73
CA HIS A 469 -28.19 40.77 4.15
C HIS A 469 -27.89 39.52 4.99
N LYS A 470 -28.71 38.48 4.85
CA LYS A 470 -28.54 37.20 5.58
C LYS A 470 -27.25 36.48 5.20
N MET A 471 -26.84 36.52 3.93
CA MET A 471 -25.53 35.99 3.51
C MET A 471 -24.38 36.70 4.23
N GLY A 472 -24.43 38.02 4.33
CA GLY A 472 -23.44 38.80 5.07
C GLY A 472 -23.41 38.46 6.57
N GLU A 473 -24.56 38.13 7.16
CA GLU A 473 -24.64 37.67 8.56
C GLU A 473 -24.01 36.30 8.76
N ILE A 474 -24.26 35.35 7.86
CA ILE A 474 -23.64 34.02 7.92
C ILE A 474 -22.12 34.15 7.76
N MET A 475 -21.63 34.94 6.79
CA MET A 475 -20.20 35.23 6.64
C MET A 475 -19.60 35.85 7.91
N ARG A 476 -20.34 36.76 8.55
CA ARG A 476 -19.93 37.39 9.82
C ARG A 476 -19.83 36.35 10.93
N GLN A 477 -20.78 35.43 11.03
CA GLN A 477 -20.74 34.35 12.02
C GLN A 477 -19.53 33.42 11.80
N ILE A 478 -19.27 33.02 10.55
CA ILE A 478 -18.06 32.26 10.17
C ILE A 478 -16.81 33.03 10.61
N SER A 479 -16.82 34.35 10.45
CA SER A 479 -15.66 35.19 10.74
C SER A 479 -15.23 35.26 12.20
N ASN A 480 -16.03 34.75 13.13
CA ASN A 480 -15.70 34.74 14.55
C ASN A 480 -14.52 33.80 14.87
N ASN A 481 -14.41 32.68 14.15
CA ASN A 481 -13.37 31.67 14.34
C ASN A 481 -12.42 31.54 13.15
N THR A 482 -12.83 32.03 11.98
CA THR A 482 -12.09 31.93 10.71
C THR A 482 -11.88 33.32 10.12
N GLN A 483 -10.79 33.57 9.42
CA GLN A 483 -10.65 34.78 8.62
C GLN A 483 -11.50 34.66 7.36
N VAL A 484 -12.42 35.60 7.13
CA VAL A 484 -13.31 35.59 5.96
C VAL A 484 -13.02 36.80 5.09
N ILE A 485 -12.77 36.59 3.80
CA ILE A 485 -12.61 37.67 2.83
C ILE A 485 -13.72 37.51 1.79
N ALA A 486 -14.68 38.45 1.73
CA ALA A 486 -15.72 38.43 0.70
C ALA A 486 -15.44 39.46 -0.39
N ILE A 487 -15.39 39.00 -1.64
CA ILE A 487 -15.30 39.83 -2.83
C ILE A 487 -16.73 40.02 -3.33
N THR A 488 -17.23 41.25 -3.23
CA THR A 488 -18.65 41.53 -3.43
C THR A 488 -18.85 42.83 -4.20
N HIS A 489 -20.00 42.91 -4.85
CA HIS A 489 -20.53 44.14 -5.45
C HIS A 489 -21.79 44.63 -4.72
N LEU A 490 -22.26 43.89 -3.71
CA LEU A 490 -23.48 44.20 -2.97
C LEU A 490 -23.17 45.01 -1.70
N PRO A 491 -23.77 46.21 -1.54
CA PRO A 491 -23.55 47.05 -0.37
C PRO A 491 -24.00 46.38 0.95
N GLN A 492 -24.99 45.48 0.89
CA GLN A 492 -25.49 44.74 2.05
C GLN A 492 -24.42 43.84 2.67
N ILE A 493 -23.61 43.18 1.84
CA ILE A 493 -22.50 42.32 2.29
C ILE A 493 -21.31 43.20 2.70
N ALA A 494 -20.98 44.21 1.89
CA ALA A 494 -19.87 45.14 2.19
C ALA A 494 -20.06 45.85 3.55
N ALA A 495 -21.29 46.20 3.91
CA ALA A 495 -21.62 46.80 5.20
C ALA A 495 -21.39 45.87 6.41
N LYS A 496 -21.41 44.55 6.21
CA LYS A 496 -21.21 43.55 7.29
C LYS A 496 -19.73 43.27 7.60
N GLY A 497 -18.81 43.66 6.71
CA GLY A 497 -17.37 43.58 6.95
C GLY A 497 -16.89 44.42 8.14
N THR A 498 -15.85 43.97 8.83
CA THR A 498 -15.09 44.77 9.80
C THR A 498 -14.03 45.63 9.13
N ALA A 499 -13.37 45.11 8.10
CA ALA A 499 -12.41 45.82 7.26
C ALA A 499 -12.94 45.89 5.83
N HIS A 500 -12.68 47.00 5.13
CA HIS A 500 -13.17 47.24 3.77
C HIS A 500 -12.03 47.70 2.87
N TYR A 501 -11.66 46.86 1.91
CA TYR A 501 -10.65 47.15 0.90
C TYR A 501 -11.34 47.60 -0.39
N LYS A 502 -10.92 48.74 -0.94
CA LYS A 502 -11.37 49.23 -2.25
C LYS A 502 -10.30 48.98 -3.28
N VAL A 503 -10.65 48.25 -4.32
CA VAL A 503 -9.82 48.06 -5.51
C VAL A 503 -10.25 49.09 -6.56
N PHE A 504 -9.29 49.83 -7.08
CA PHE A 504 -9.56 50.87 -8.10
C PHE A 504 -8.42 50.93 -9.11
N LYS A 505 -8.73 51.42 -10.31
CA LYS A 505 -7.75 51.69 -11.34
C LYS A 505 -7.33 53.15 -11.28
N GLN A 506 -6.06 53.40 -11.52
CA GLN A 506 -5.52 54.74 -11.71
C GLN A 506 -4.80 54.78 -13.06
N ASP A 507 -5.25 55.68 -13.93
CA ASP A 507 -4.59 55.96 -15.20
C ASP A 507 -3.49 56.99 -14.99
N ASN A 508 -2.29 56.67 -15.44
CA ASN A 508 -1.21 57.62 -15.66
C ASN A 508 -1.04 57.86 -17.16
N GLU A 509 -0.24 58.85 -17.58
CA GLU A 509 -0.08 59.24 -19.00
C GLU A 509 0.31 58.10 -19.97
N LYS A 510 0.81 56.97 -19.46
CA LYS A 510 1.33 55.84 -20.24
C LYS A 510 0.70 54.48 -19.93
N THR A 511 0.09 54.30 -18.76
CA THR A 511 -0.34 52.98 -18.26
C THR A 511 -1.53 53.12 -17.31
N THR A 512 -2.36 52.07 -17.25
CA THR A 512 -3.40 51.89 -16.23
C THR A 512 -2.88 50.93 -15.16
N GLN A 513 -2.88 51.35 -13.91
CA GLN A 513 -2.42 50.55 -12.77
C GLN A 513 -3.58 50.20 -11.84
N THR A 514 -3.57 48.99 -11.29
CA THR A 514 -4.54 48.55 -10.28
C THR A 514 -3.98 48.79 -8.88
N HIS A 515 -4.76 49.49 -8.05
CA HIS A 515 -4.44 49.76 -6.65
C HIS A 515 -5.52 49.19 -5.73
N ILE A 516 -5.14 49.02 -4.47
CA ILE A 516 -6.01 48.59 -3.38
C ILE A 516 -5.70 49.43 -2.15
N VAL A 517 -6.73 49.81 -1.40
CA VAL A 517 -6.58 50.58 -0.17
C VAL A 517 -7.56 50.10 0.89
N LEU A 518 -7.11 50.05 2.14
CA LEU A 518 -7.99 49.87 3.30
C LEU A 518 -8.71 51.19 3.60
N LEU A 519 -10.03 51.19 3.51
CA LEU A 519 -10.86 52.37 3.70
C LEU A 519 -10.98 52.75 5.18
N LYS A 520 -10.81 54.04 5.47
CA LYS A 520 -11.17 54.62 6.78
C LYS A 520 -12.69 54.64 6.96
N PRO A 521 -13.21 54.77 8.20
CA PRO A 521 -14.65 54.73 8.46
C PRO A 521 -15.50 55.69 7.61
N GLN A 522 -15.00 56.90 7.32
CA GLN A 522 -15.70 57.87 6.48
C GLN A 522 -15.67 57.49 5.00
N GLU A 523 -14.51 57.05 4.51
CA GLU A 523 -14.32 56.59 3.13
C GLU A 523 -15.16 55.34 2.85
N ARG A 524 -15.26 54.45 3.84
CA ARG A 524 -16.13 53.27 3.83
C ARG A 524 -17.60 53.63 3.74
N LEU A 525 -18.06 54.61 4.52
CA LEU A 525 -19.45 55.08 4.45
C LEU A 525 -19.77 55.61 3.05
N LEU A 526 -18.86 56.42 2.49
CA LEU A 526 -19.01 56.98 1.15
C LEU A 526 -19.01 55.88 0.09
N GLU A 527 -18.10 54.90 0.18
CA GLU A 527 -18.04 53.76 -0.75
C GLU A 527 -19.34 52.95 -0.75
N ILE A 528 -19.90 52.64 0.43
CA ILE A 528 -21.17 51.90 0.53
C ILE A 528 -22.32 52.73 -0.04
N ALA A 529 -22.32 54.05 0.16
CA ALA A 529 -23.31 54.95 -0.45
C ALA A 529 -23.17 55.02 -1.98
N GLU A 530 -21.93 55.04 -2.50
CA GLU A 530 -21.64 54.94 -3.94
C GLU A 530 -22.12 53.61 -4.52
N MET A 531 -21.94 52.50 -3.82
CA MET A 531 -22.47 51.19 -4.23
C MET A 531 -24.01 51.17 -4.27
N LEU A 532 -24.69 51.95 -3.43
CA LEU A 532 -26.16 52.04 -3.40
C LEU A 532 -26.75 52.92 -4.50
N SER A 533 -26.14 54.08 -4.78
CA SER A 533 -26.73 55.10 -5.67
C SER A 533 -25.86 55.57 -6.84
N GLY A 534 -24.67 55.00 -7.01
CA GLY A 534 -23.69 55.44 -8.00
C GLY A 534 -22.84 56.62 -7.54
N LYS A 535 -22.04 57.18 -8.46
CA LYS A 535 -21.12 58.29 -8.20
C LYS A 535 -21.86 59.54 -7.69
N ASN A 536 -21.27 60.23 -6.71
CA ASN A 536 -21.85 61.39 -6.01
C ASN A 536 -23.18 61.04 -5.29
N PRO A 537 -23.13 60.20 -4.25
CA PRO A 537 -24.33 59.72 -3.57
C PRO A 537 -25.09 60.87 -2.90
N SER A 538 -26.43 60.80 -2.98
CA SER A 538 -27.29 61.76 -2.28
C SER A 538 -27.20 61.59 -0.76
N GLN A 539 -27.61 62.61 0.00
CA GLN A 539 -27.65 62.51 1.47
C GLN A 539 -28.47 61.29 1.94
N ALA A 540 -29.59 60.98 1.26
CA ALA A 540 -30.41 59.82 1.57
C ALA A 540 -29.66 58.48 1.36
N ALA A 541 -28.77 58.40 0.36
CA ALA A 541 -27.95 57.21 0.14
C ALA A 541 -26.87 57.07 1.22
N ILE A 542 -26.31 58.19 1.69
CA ILE A 542 -25.36 58.22 2.82
C ILE A 542 -26.05 57.76 4.11
N ASP A 543 -27.26 58.26 4.38
CA ASP A 543 -28.02 57.88 5.57
C ASP A 543 -28.39 56.38 5.55
N ASN A 544 -28.78 55.84 4.39
CA ASN A 544 -29.04 54.41 4.21
C ASN A 544 -27.76 53.56 4.39
N ALA A 545 -26.63 53.99 3.83
CA ALA A 545 -25.35 53.34 4.06
C ALA A 545 -24.97 53.31 5.55
N ALA A 546 -25.20 54.40 6.27
CA ALA A 546 -24.94 54.49 7.71
C ALA A 546 -25.83 53.52 8.49
N GLU A 547 -27.10 53.37 8.11
CA GLU A 547 -28.02 52.40 8.72
C GLU A 547 -27.55 50.96 8.49
N LEU A 548 -27.15 50.60 7.27
CA LEU A 548 -26.60 49.28 6.95
C LEU A 548 -25.35 48.94 7.79
N ILE A 549 -24.44 49.90 7.96
CA ILE A 549 -23.22 49.73 8.79
C ILE A 549 -23.55 49.67 10.28
N LYS A 550 -24.63 50.33 10.72
CA LYS A 550 -25.06 50.28 12.12
C LYS A 550 -25.70 48.93 12.44
N ASN A 551 -26.57 48.44 11.56
CA ASN A 551 -27.24 47.14 11.67
C ASN A 551 -26.31 45.95 11.42
N SER A 552 -25.04 46.20 11.08
CA SER A 552 -24.01 45.16 11.03
C SER A 552 -23.19 44.99 12.31
N LYS A 553 -23.35 45.90 13.28
CA LYS A 553 -22.67 45.82 14.59
C LYS A 553 -23.52 45.16 15.68
N GLN A 554 -24.82 45.02 15.44
CA GLN A 554 -25.74 44.20 16.23
C GLN A 554 -25.68 42.78 15.70
#